data_AF-A0A2D5YB94-F1
#
_entry.id   AF-A0A2D5YB94-F1
#
_cell.length_a   1.000
_cell.length_b   1.000
_cell.length_c   1.000
_cell.angle_alpha   90.00
_cell.angle_beta   90.00
_cell.angle_gamma   90.00
#
_symmetry.space_group_name_H-M   'P 1'
#
loop_
_entity.id
_entity.type
_entity.pdbx_description
1 polymer ?
#
loop_
_entity_poly.entity_id
_entity_poly.type
_entity_poly.pdbx_seq_one_letter_code
_entity_poly.pdbx_strand_id
1 'polypeptide(L)' 'MIHHKLYLFLSLLSAISAFAKKPTISDHTPTRPNLLLLYADDQRNHTLGCAGHPIVKTPNIDHLAKNGVRFENA' A
#
# COMPACT_ATOMS: atom_id res chain seq x y z
N MET A 1 -22.32 -20.92 -50.63
CA MET A 1 -21.98 -19.49 -50.36
C MET A 1 -22.29 -19.02 -48.92
N ILE A 2 -23.15 -19.72 -48.16
CA ILE A 2 -23.58 -19.32 -46.80
C ILE A 2 -22.58 -19.78 -45.70
N HIS A 3 -22.01 -20.98 -45.83
CA HIS A 3 -21.06 -21.52 -44.84
C HIS A 3 -19.74 -20.71 -44.73
N HIS A 4 -19.26 -20.14 -45.84
CA HIS A 4 -18.05 -19.31 -45.84
C HIS A 4 -18.25 -18.00 -45.04
N LYS A 5 -19.43 -17.38 -45.13
CA LYS A 5 -19.77 -16.18 -44.35
C LYS A 5 -19.92 -16.49 -42.86
N LEU A 6 -20.40 -17.69 -42.51
CA LEU A 6 -20.55 -18.14 -41.12
C LEU A 6 -19.21 -18.38 -40.43
N TYR A 7 -18.24 -19.01 -41.12
CA TYR A 7 -16.88 -19.19 -40.59
C TYR A 7 -16.13 -17.86 -40.44
N LEU A 8 -16.31 -16.93 -41.37
CA LEU A 8 -15.69 -15.60 -41.33
C LEU A 8 -16.24 -14.75 -40.17
N PHE A 9 -17.52 -14.90 -39.84
CA PHE A 9 -18.15 -14.26 -38.68
C PHE A 9 -17.67 -14.87 -37.36
N LEU A 10 -17.50 -16.19 -37.30
CA LEU A 10 -16.98 -16.91 -36.13
C LEU A 10 -15.51 -16.58 -35.85
N SER A 11 -14.68 -16.39 -36.89
CA SER A 11 -13.29 -15.94 -36.72
C SER A 11 -13.18 -14.47 -36.29
N LEU A 12 -14.14 -13.63 -36.69
CA LEU A 12 -14.18 -12.23 -36.26
C LEU A 12 -14.53 -12.11 -34.76
N LEU A 13 -15.33 -13.03 -34.24
CA LEU A 13 -15.72 -13.07 -32.83
C LEU A 13 -14.57 -13.48 -31.90
N SER A 14 -13.67 -14.38 -32.35
CA SER A 14 -12.50 -14.76 -31.55
C SER A 14 -11.43 -13.65 -31.49
N ALA A 15 -11.30 -12.84 -32.54
CA ALA A 15 -10.33 -11.74 -32.62
C ALA A 15 -10.63 -10.61 -31.63
N ILE A 16 -11.89 -10.39 -31.26
CA ILE A 16 -12.28 -9.33 -30.30
C ILE A 16 -11.87 -9.70 -28.86
N SER A 17 -11.82 -10.98 -28.51
CA SER A 17 -11.44 -11.43 -27.16
C SER A 17 -9.95 -11.22 -26.85
N ALA A 18 -9.10 -11.08 -27.87
CA ALA A 18 -7.65 -10.94 -27.70
C ALA A 18 -7.20 -9.52 -27.31
N PHE A 19 -8.05 -8.50 -27.51
CA PHE A 19 -7.69 -7.10 -27.25
C PHE A 19 -8.00 -6.62 -25.83
N ALA A 20 -8.71 -7.42 -25.03
CA ALA A 20 -9.11 -7.10 -23.65
C ALA A 20 -8.04 -7.42 -22.60
N LYS A 21 -6.77 -7.59 -22.99
CA LYS A 21 -5.67 -7.76 -22.03
C LYS A 21 -5.38 -6.41 -21.37
N LYS A 22 -6.15 -6.09 -20.33
CA LYS A 22 -5.96 -4.94 -19.45
C LYS A 22 -4.49 -4.91 -18.99
N PRO A 23 -3.81 -3.75 -19.01
CA PRO A 23 -2.46 -3.67 -18.50
C PRO A 23 -2.48 -4.12 -17.03
N THR A 24 -1.88 -5.27 -16.78
CA THR A 24 -1.59 -5.75 -15.44
C THR A 24 -0.46 -4.88 -14.93
N ILE A 25 -0.82 -3.82 -14.19
CA ILE A 25 0.10 -3.24 -13.23
C ILE A 25 0.53 -4.42 -12.36
N SER A 26 1.81 -4.79 -12.46
CA SER A 26 2.40 -5.77 -11.55
C SER A 26 2.28 -5.15 -10.18
N ASP A 27 1.26 -5.57 -9.45
CA ASP A 27 1.04 -5.18 -8.06
C ASP A 27 2.13 -5.88 -7.26
N HIS A 28 3.34 -5.33 -7.31
CA HIS A 28 4.45 -5.73 -6.44
C HIS A 28 4.13 -5.20 -5.05
N THR A 29 3.05 -5.70 -4.44
CA THR A 29 2.92 -5.66 -2.99
C THR A 29 3.93 -6.68 -2.47
N PRO A 30 5.06 -6.27 -1.88
CA PRO A 30 5.97 -7.24 -1.30
C PRO A 30 5.19 -8.05 -0.27
N THR A 31 5.20 -9.38 -0.43
CA THR A 31 4.45 -10.30 0.46
C THR A 31 4.97 -10.27 1.90
N ARG A 32 6.11 -9.62 2.12
CA ARG A 32 6.72 -9.39 3.43
C ARG A 32 6.89 -7.88 3.63
N PRO A 33 6.40 -7.31 4.74
CA PRO A 33 6.62 -5.91 5.03
C PRO A 33 8.11 -5.66 5.31
N ASN A 34 8.55 -4.42 5.11
CA ASN A 34 9.86 -3.97 5.57
C ASN A 34 9.80 -3.64 7.06
N LEU A 35 10.88 -3.92 7.80
CA LEU A 35 11.03 -3.55 9.21
C LEU A 35 12.05 -2.41 9.33
N LEU A 36 11.63 -1.28 9.92
CA LEU A 36 12.50 -0.17 10.29
C LEU A 36 12.45 0.00 11.80
N LEU A 37 13.58 -0.20 12.47
CA LEU A 37 13.72 0.04 13.91
C LEU A 37 14.45 1.37 14.13
N LEU A 38 13.79 2.31 14.79
CA LEU A 38 14.38 3.56 15.24
C LEU A 38 14.51 3.50 16.77
N TYR A 39 15.70 3.81 17.29
CA TYR A 39 15.99 3.79 18.71
C TYR A 39 16.76 5.07 19.08
N ALA A 40 16.36 5.69 20.18
CA ALA A 40 17.01 6.85 20.76
C ALA A 40 17.46 6.52 22.18
N ASP A 41 18.69 6.89 22.51
CA ASP A 41 19.23 6.67 23.85
C ASP A 41 18.62 7.66 24.86
N ASP A 42 18.39 7.19 26.09
CA ASP A 42 17.84 7.97 27.21
C ASP A 42 16.50 8.71 26.95
N GLN A 43 15.73 8.31 25.93
CA GLN A 43 14.43 8.93 25.66
C GLN A 43 13.38 8.49 26.69
N ARG A 44 12.99 9.42 27.57
CA ARG A 44 11.97 9.17 28.60
C ARG A 44 10.56 9.15 28.00
N ASN A 45 9.67 8.36 28.62
CA ASN A 45 8.29 8.20 28.14
C ASN A 45 7.47 9.51 28.07
N HIS A 46 7.70 10.44 29.01
CA HIS A 46 6.95 11.68 29.17
C HIS A 46 7.60 12.88 28.46
N THR A 47 8.73 12.69 27.77
CA THR A 47 9.44 13.77 27.05
C THR A 47 9.01 13.86 25.59
N LEU A 48 7.82 13.38 25.25
CA LEU A 48 7.25 13.41 23.90
C LEU A 48 6.02 14.31 23.87
N GLY A 49 5.80 15.00 22.74
CA GLY A 49 4.59 15.78 22.48
C GLY A 49 3.33 14.93 22.58
N CYS A 50 3.33 13.73 22.00
CA CYS A 50 2.24 12.76 22.11
C CYS A 50 2.02 12.19 23.52
N ALA A 51 2.95 12.40 24.45
CA ALA A 51 2.79 12.10 25.87
C ALA A 51 2.30 13.31 26.69
N GLY A 52 1.98 14.43 26.04
CA GLY A 52 1.45 15.64 26.68
C GLY A 52 2.52 16.57 27.25
N HIS A 53 3.79 16.44 26.85
CA HIS A 53 4.84 17.31 27.34
C HIS A 53 4.57 18.79 26.96
N PRO A 54 4.65 19.75 27.89
CA PRO A 54 4.17 21.13 27.64
C PRO A 54 5.05 21.97 26.70
N ILE A 55 6.33 21.61 26.55
CA ILE A 55 7.34 22.41 25.81
C ILE A 55 7.94 21.67 24.61
N VAL A 56 8.41 20.43 24.81
CA VAL A 56 9.02 19.60 23.76
C VAL A 56 8.06 19.38 22.58
N LYS A 57 8.57 19.59 21.36
CA LYS A 57 7.85 19.40 20.11
C LYS A 57 8.45 18.23 19.34
N THR A 58 7.66 17.19 19.08
CA THR A 58 8.10 15.98 18.38
C THR A 58 7.17 15.64 17.21
N PRO A 59 6.91 16.58 16.27
CA PRO A 59 5.80 16.46 15.32
C PRO A 59 5.83 15.17 14.46
N ASN A 60 7.02 14.67 14.12
CA ASN A 60 7.17 13.42 13.36
C ASN A 60 6.83 12.18 14.20
N ILE A 61 7.24 12.15 15.48
CA ILE A 61 6.91 11.06 16.40
C ILE A 61 5.42 11.14 16.80
N ASP A 62 4.89 12.35 16.97
CA ASP A 62 3.48 12.58 17.26
C ASP A 62 2.60 12.10 16.10
N HIS A 63 3.04 12.37 14.86
CA HIS A 63 2.38 11.83 13.67
C HIS A 63 2.46 10.30 13.61
N LEU A 64 3.62 9.70 13.94
CA LEU A 64 3.76 8.25 13.97
C LEU A 64 2.84 7.61 15.03
N ALA A 65 2.77 8.19 16.22
CA ALA A 65 1.89 7.74 17.30
C ALA A 65 0.40 7.86 16.92
N LYS A 66 0.01 8.94 16.22
CA LYS A 66 -1.36 9.16 15.73
C LYS A 66 -1.79 8.18 14.65
N ASN A 67 -0.87 7.76 13.77
CA ASN A 67 -1.16 6.85 12.65
C ASN A 67 -0.77 5.39 12.96
N GLY A 68 -0.40 5.10 14.21
CA GLY A 68 0.05 3.79 14.64
C GLY A 68 -0.47 3.46 16.03
N VAL A 69 0.33 2.72 16.79
CA VAL A 69 0.02 2.33 18.17
C VAL A 69 1.15 2.85 19.07
N ARG A 70 0.78 3.61 20.10
CA ARG A 70 1.69 4.06 21.16
C ARG A 70 1.49 3.19 22.40
N PHE A 71 2.55 2.56 22.87
CA PHE A 71 2.55 1.84 24.14
C PHE A 71 2.91 2.82 25.26
N GLU A 72 1.97 3.08 26.18
CA GLU A 72 2.14 4.14 27.19
C GLU A 72 2.91 3.70 28.44
N ASN A 73 3.03 2.39 28.66
CA ASN A 73 3.63 1.76 29.84
C ASN A 73 4.79 0.81 29.47
N ALA A 74 5.50 1.10 28.38
CA ALA A 74 6.67 0.34 27.93
C ALA A 74 7.98 0.87 28.52
#